data_AF-A0A966NS57-F1
#
_entry.id   AF-A0A966NS57-F1
#
_cell.length_a   1.000
_cell.length_b   1.000
_cell.length_c   1.000
_cell.angle_alpha   90.00
_cell.angle_beta   90.00
_cell.angle_gamma   90.00
#
_symmetry.space_group_name_H-M   'P 1'
#
loop_
_entity.id
_entity.type
_entity.pdbx_description
1 polymer ?
#
loop_
_entity_poly.entity_id
_entity_poly.type
_entity_poly.pdbx_seq_one_letter_code
_entity_poly.pdbx_strand_id
1 'polypeptide(L)' 'MSMSYAIVGAGLMGRMMAYALTKSGSRVELFERSGPEAEYSAARVAASMLAPLAESAIT' A
#
# COMPACT_ATOMS: atom_id res chain seq x y z
N MET A 1 17.58 16.54 6.11
CA MET A 1 16.26 17.20 6.24
C MET A 1 15.22 16.12 6.08
N SER A 2 14.35 15.87 7.08
CA SER A 2 13.32 14.82 6.98
C SER A 2 12.13 15.36 6.18
N MET A 3 11.76 14.65 5.11
CA MET A 3 10.63 15.00 4.26
C MET A 3 9.34 14.46 4.88
N SER A 4 8.23 15.20 4.75
CA SER A 4 6.93 14.81 5.31
C SER A 4 5.93 14.52 4.19
N TYR A 5 5.20 13.42 4.32
CA TYR A 5 4.22 12.95 3.34
C TYR A 5 2.85 12.73 3.99
N ALA A 6 1.80 13.15 3.30
CA ALA A 6 0.42 12.78 3.61
C ALA A 6 -0.05 11.77 2.57
N ILE A 7 -0.53 10.61 3.02
CA ILE A 7 -1.08 9.56 2.14
C ILE A 7 -2.57 9.45 2.39
N VAL A 8 -3.36 9.53 1.32
CA VAL A 8 -4.82 9.36 1.37
C VAL A 8 -5.16 7.98 0.81
N GLY A 9 -5.78 7.15 1.66
CA GLY A 9 -6.09 5.75 1.40
C GLY A 9 -5.08 4.81 2.06
N ALA A 10 -5.55 4.03 3.04
CA ALA A 10 -4.80 2.98 3.73
C ALA A 10 -5.23 1.56 3.31
N GLY A 11 -5.55 1.38 2.02
CA GLY A 11 -5.55 0.06 1.39
C GLY A 11 -4.13 -0.53 1.32
N LEU A 12 -3.97 -1.68 0.65
CA LEU A 12 -2.68 -2.39 0.56
C LEU A 12 -1.54 -1.47 0.08
N MET A 13 -1.74 -0.78 -1.04
CA MET A 13 -0.71 0.08 -1.63
C MET A 13 -0.34 1.28 -0.75
N GLY A 14 -1.33 1.94 -0.14
CA GLY A 14 -1.07 3.08 0.75
C GLY A 14 -0.27 2.69 1.99
N ARG A 15 -0.57 1.53 2.58
CA ARG A 15 0.20 0.99 3.71
C ARG A 15 1.62 0.59 3.31
N MET A 16 1.80 -0.05 2.15
CA MET A 16 3.13 -0.41 1.65
C MET A 16 3.98 0.82 1.34
N MET A 17 3.37 1.87 0.78
CA MET A 17 4.03 3.15 0.52
C MET A 17 4.42 3.86 1.83
N ALA A 18 3.50 3.91 2.80
CA ALA A 18 3.77 4.47 4.13
C ALA A 18 4.95 3.74 4.82
N TYR A 19 4.97 2.41 4.74
CA TYR A 19 6.06 1.59 5.26
C TYR A 19 7.40 1.91 4.56
N ALA A 20 7.42 1.96 3.23
CA ALA A 20 8.64 2.26 2.48
C ALA A 20 9.21 3.65 2.80
N LEU A 21 8.35 4.66 2.89
CA LEU A 21 8.74 6.06 3.19
C LEU A 21 9.19 6.24 4.65
N THR A 22 8.51 5.62 5.60
CA THR A 22 8.95 5.66 7.01
C THR A 22 10.27 4.94 7.20
N LYS A 23 10.47 3.79 6.53
CA LYS A 23 11.76 3.09 6.51
C LYS A 23 12.89 3.93 5.90
N SER A 24 12.59 4.86 5.00
CA SER A 24 13.58 5.78 4.42
C SER A 24 13.85 7.01 5.31
N GLY A 25 13.29 7.09 6.52
CA GLY A 25 13.49 8.22 7.45
C GLY A 25 12.54 9.41 7.23
N SER A 26 11.51 9.23 6.40
CA SER A 26 10.49 10.25 6.17
C SER A 26 9.40 10.20 7.24
N ARG A 27 8.79 11.36 7.54
CA ARG A 27 7.58 11.41 8.37
C ARG A 27 6.37 11.14 7.48
N VAL A 28 5.46 10.28 7.91
CA VAL A 28 4.27 9.92 7.14
C VAL A 28 3.02 10.04 8.00
N GLU A 29 2.01 10.71 7.47
CA GLU A 29 0.65 10.74 8.02
C GLU A 29 -0.27 10.01 7.03
N LEU A 30 -1.04 9.05 7.54
CA LEU A 30 -1.87 8.16 6.72
C LEU A 30 -3.35 8.36 7.09
N PHE A 31 -4.14 8.73 6.09
CA PHE A 31 -5.57 8.99 6.24
C PHE A 31 -6.37 7.88 5.57
N GLU A 32 -7.35 7.32 6.27
CA GLU A 32 -8.27 6.33 5.74
C GLU A 32 -9.65 6.54 6.35
N ARG A 33 -10.68 6.40 5.52
CA ARG A 33 -12.07 6.51 5.96
C ARG A 33 -12.49 5.25 6.71
N SER A 34 -12.00 4.10 6.26
CA SER A 34 -12.26 2.78 6.81
C SER A 34 -11.52 2.57 8.14
N GLY A 35 -11.98 1.60 8.93
CA GLY A 35 -11.27 1.15 10.12
C GLY A 35 -9.94 0.45 9.81
N PRO A 36 -9.14 0.13 10.85
CA PRO A 36 -7.84 -0.54 10.71
C PRO A 36 -7.92 -1.90 10.00
N GLU A 37 -9.08 -2.56 10.03
CA GLU A 37 -9.35 -3.82 9.32
C GLU A 37 -9.50 -3.68 7.79
N ALA A 38 -9.42 -2.44 7.27
CA ALA A 38 -9.46 -2.14 5.85
C ALA A 38 -10.68 -2.75 5.14
N GLU A 39 -11.85 -2.71 5.79
CA GLU A 39 -13.08 -3.39 5.36
C GLU A 39 -13.53 -3.03 3.94
N TYR A 40 -13.27 -1.79 3.51
CA TYR A 40 -13.59 -1.29 2.17
C TYR A 40 -12.40 -1.27 1.19
N SER A 41 -11.28 -1.90 1.54
CA SER A 41 -10.10 -1.98 0.67
C SER A 41 -10.32 -2.99 -0.45
N ALA A 42 -9.98 -2.60 -1.68
CA ALA A 42 -9.96 -3.52 -2.83
C ALA A 42 -9.08 -4.76 -2.60
N ALA A 43 -8.08 -4.67 -1.72
CA ALA A 43 -7.23 -5.81 -1.36
C ALA A 43 -7.99 -6.96 -0.69
N ARG A 44 -9.14 -6.70 -0.04
CA ARG A 44 -9.97 -7.73 0.60
C ARG A 44 -10.58 -8.72 -0.39
N VAL A 45 -10.76 -8.29 -1.64
CA VAL A 45 -11.34 -9.10 -2.73
C VAL A 45 -10.32 -9.47 -3.80
N ALA A 46 -9.08 -8.99 -3.67
CA ALA A 46 -8.02 -9.30 -4.62
C ALA A 46 -7.59 -10.77 -4.47
N ALA A 47 -7.42 -11.47 -5.60
CA ALA A 47 -6.93 -12.85 -5.64
C ALA A 47 -5.51 -13.03 -5.07
N SER A 48 -4.81 -11.94 -4.75
CA SER A 48 -3.48 -11.92 -4.12
C SER A 48 -2.44 -12.73 -4.89
N MET A 49 -2.60 -12.81 -6.22
CA MET A 49 -1.66 -13.48 -7.10
C MET A 49 -0.35 -12.69 -7.12
N LEU A 50 0.73 -13.28 -6.61
CA LEU A 50 2.09 -12.77 -6.82
C LEU A 50 2.56 -12.99 -8.26
N ALA A 51 1.87 -13.87 -8.99
CA ALA A 51 2.20 -14.32 -10.32
C ALA A 51 1.14 -13.92 -11.37
N PRO A 52 1.01 -12.63 -11.73
CA PRO A 52 0.62 -12.28 -13.09
C PRO A 52 1.79 -12.55 -14.06
N LEU A 53 3.04 -12.42 -13.57
CA LEU A 53 4.26 -12.53 -14.38
C LEU A 53 4.67 -13.97 -14.74
N ALA A 54 4.23 -14.99 -13.98
CA ALA A 54 4.56 -16.39 -14.30
C ALA A 54 3.89 -16.88 -15.59
N GLU A 55 2.77 -16.25 -16.00
CA GLU A 55 2.15 -16.44 -17.31
C GLU A 55 2.74 -15.51 -18.39
N SER A 56 3.55 -14.53 -17.99
CA SER A 56 4.32 -13.65 -18.91
C SER A 56 5.63 -14.28 -19.38
N ALA A 57 5.88 -15.56 -19.06
CA ALA A 57 6.96 -16.35 -19.66
C ALA A 57 6.53 -16.86 -21.05
N ILE A 58 6.29 -15.94 -21.97
CA ILE A 58 6.30 -16.22 -23.40
C ILE A 58 7.35 -15.29 -24.01
N THR A 59 8.51 -15.85 -24.31
CA THR A 59 9.56 -15.28 -25.17
C THR A 59 10.16 -16.43 -25.96
#